data_AF-A0A2V5SPL6-F1
#
_entry.id   AF-A0A2V5SPL6-F1
#
_cell.length_a   1.000
_cell.length_b   1.000
_cell.length_c   1.000
_cell.angle_alpha   90.00
_cell.angle_beta   90.00
_cell.angle_gamma   90.00
#
_symmetry.space_group_name_H-M   'P 1'
#
loop_
_entity.id
_entity.type
_entity.pdbx_description
1 polymer ?
#
loop_
_entity_poly.entity_id
_entity_poly.type
_entity_poly.pdbx_seq_one_letter_code
_entity_poly.pdbx_strand_id
1 'polypeptide(L)'
;SYLSGGVDSSMILALACRLKGPAINTYTVRVHEPELDELDAASLSARHIGAKPPIVQDFRDEDALATYPKLITAAEAPVIDTACAALLQLSGRVHTCGQKVVLTGEGADEWLVGYPWYKAAKLMGYLDLIPGLGLSNVARNVYLHVNKVPHFPNAWRREVENSVGGPNAWIDAYGMLAISKLRFYSESMHETLGHTNPWTELNFPVDRAKRWDPLHRGVWIAARVLLAGHLLQAKGDRVAMHSSVEVRYPFLDEDVFDFLAKLHPRWRLRGFRDKHLLRLLAERWVPKSVARRHKVIFRAPLDSFHMEPEPLFVAQLLSEESLRKTGYFDSAAVARWRTDFRKMHAGSLPRLSVEMGLMAVAGTQLWHHLFMGGGLADLPQWSAVPTPAAVEAGAGSTAIPVTKS
;
A
#
# COMPACT_ATOMS: atom_id res chain seq x y z
N SER A 1 18.13 9.98 -2.73
CA SER A 1 16.74 10.06 -3.25
C SER A 1 16.33 8.68 -3.73
N TYR A 2 15.10 8.24 -3.45
CA TYR A 2 14.55 7.11 -4.20
C TYR A 2 14.32 7.51 -5.65
N LEU A 3 14.59 6.60 -6.58
CA LEU A 3 14.48 6.84 -8.02
C LEU A 3 13.95 5.60 -8.74
N SER A 4 12.66 5.63 -9.09
CA SER A 4 11.95 4.60 -9.86
C SER A 4 11.96 4.83 -11.37
N GLY A 5 12.54 5.94 -11.83
CA GLY A 5 12.40 6.37 -13.23
C GLY A 5 11.00 6.83 -13.62
N GLY A 6 10.06 6.88 -12.66
CA GLY A 6 8.78 7.56 -12.80
C GLY A 6 8.94 9.08 -12.81
N VAL A 7 7.91 9.78 -13.29
CA VAL A 7 7.92 11.25 -13.37
C VAL A 7 8.10 11.92 -12.01
N ASP A 8 7.55 11.35 -10.94
CA ASP A 8 7.54 11.96 -9.60
C ASP A 8 8.93 11.92 -8.96
N SER A 9 9.52 10.73 -8.85
CA SER A 9 10.85 10.53 -8.27
C SER A 9 11.94 11.24 -9.09
N SER A 10 11.82 11.23 -10.43
CA SER A 10 12.73 11.96 -11.32
C SER A 10 12.63 13.47 -11.16
N MET A 11 11.41 13.99 -10.94
CA MET A 11 11.20 15.41 -10.67
C MET A 11 11.82 15.85 -9.34
N ILE A 12 11.65 15.05 -8.29
CA ILE A 12 12.28 15.30 -6.98
C ILE A 12 13.81 15.28 -7.11
N LEU A 13 14.37 14.31 -7.83
CA LEU A 13 15.81 14.26 -8.08
C LEU A 13 16.29 15.49 -8.85
N ALA A 14 15.60 15.90 -9.92
CA ALA A 14 15.99 17.05 -10.72
C ALA A 14 15.99 18.35 -9.89
N LEU A 15 14.97 18.57 -9.08
CA LEU A 15 14.88 19.70 -8.16
C LEU A 15 16.00 19.66 -7.11
N ALA A 16 16.22 18.51 -6.49
CA ALA A 16 17.25 18.36 -5.46
C ALA A 16 18.66 18.61 -6.04
N CYS A 17 18.96 18.08 -7.23
CA CYS A 17 20.24 18.30 -7.91
C CYS A 17 20.43 19.75 -8.33
N ARG A 18 19.36 20.47 -8.69
CA ARG A 18 19.44 21.89 -8.99
C ARG A 18 19.77 22.74 -7.76
N LEU A 19 19.29 22.34 -6.58
CA LEU A 19 19.51 23.06 -5.32
C LEU A 19 20.83 22.71 -4.64
N LYS A 20 21.29 21.46 -4.74
CA LYS A 20 22.45 20.94 -4.00
C LYS A 20 23.60 20.44 -4.89
N GLY A 21 23.41 20.40 -6.20
CA GLY A 21 24.36 19.85 -7.17
C GLY A 21 24.17 18.36 -7.48
N PRO A 22 24.90 17.82 -8.46
CA PRO A 22 24.73 16.46 -8.99
C PRO A 22 25.19 15.32 -8.06
N ALA A 23 25.82 15.64 -6.92
CA ALA A 23 26.42 14.63 -6.04
C ALA A 23 25.42 13.78 -5.23
N ILE A 24 24.12 13.93 -5.45
CA ILE A 24 23.06 13.23 -4.73
C ILE A 24 23.07 11.74 -5.08
N ASN A 25 23.22 10.89 -4.07
CA ASN A 25 23.06 9.44 -4.23
C ASN A 25 21.60 9.10 -4.49
N THR A 26 21.37 8.21 -5.45
CA THR A 26 20.05 7.69 -5.80
C THR A 26 19.98 6.20 -5.51
N TYR A 27 18.79 5.71 -5.14
CA TYR A 27 18.56 4.31 -4.79
C TYR A 27 17.34 3.80 -5.53
N THR A 28 17.42 2.59 -6.05
CA THR A 28 16.32 1.92 -6.78
C THR A 28 16.24 0.46 -6.36
N VAL A 29 15.05 -0.10 -6.43
CA VAL A 29 14.85 -1.55 -6.39
C VAL A 29 14.95 -2.07 -7.82
N ARG A 30 15.52 -3.27 -7.98
CA ARG A 30 15.41 -4.07 -9.20
C ARG A 30 14.68 -5.36 -8.84
N VAL A 31 13.49 -5.52 -9.40
CA VAL A 31 12.69 -6.74 -9.28
C VAL A 31 13.08 -7.68 -10.43
N HIS A 32 13.24 -8.97 -10.15
CA HIS A 32 13.59 -9.98 -11.15
C HIS A 32 12.42 -10.39 -12.08
N GLU A 33 11.53 -9.44 -12.39
CA GLU A 33 10.48 -9.57 -13.38
C GLU A 33 10.62 -8.43 -14.40
N PRO A 34 10.87 -8.71 -15.69
CA PRO A 34 11.15 -7.67 -16.67
C PRO A 34 10.07 -6.58 -16.79
N GLU A 35 8.80 -6.92 -16.53
CA GLU A 35 7.68 -5.98 -16.59
C GLU A 35 7.66 -4.99 -15.40
N LEU A 36 8.32 -5.35 -14.30
CA LEU A 36 8.39 -4.58 -13.06
C LEU A 36 9.76 -3.90 -12.86
N ASP A 37 10.76 -4.15 -13.72
CA ASP A 37 12.08 -3.56 -13.60
C ASP A 37 12.08 -2.05 -13.97
N GLU A 38 12.41 -1.23 -12.97
CA GLU A 38 12.47 0.22 -13.05
C GLU A 38 13.89 0.76 -13.31
N LEU A 39 14.91 -0.10 -13.28
CA LEU A 39 16.33 0.30 -13.30
C LEU A 39 16.72 1.08 -14.55
N ASP A 40 16.25 0.68 -15.72
CA ASP A 40 16.58 1.35 -16.98
C ASP A 40 16.05 2.79 -17.03
N ALA A 41 14.80 2.98 -16.59
CA ALA A 41 14.17 4.28 -16.52
C ALA A 41 14.81 5.17 -15.44
N ALA A 42 15.15 4.59 -14.30
CA ALA A 42 15.89 5.26 -13.23
C ALA A 42 17.27 5.72 -13.71
N SER A 43 18.02 4.83 -14.36
CA SER A 43 19.35 5.11 -14.90
C SER A 43 19.31 6.18 -16.00
N LEU A 44 18.31 6.14 -16.88
CA LEU A 44 18.10 7.18 -17.89
C LEU A 44 17.86 8.55 -17.24
N SER A 45 17.03 8.60 -16.20
CA SER A 45 16.70 9.83 -15.49
C SER A 45 17.93 10.39 -14.75
N ALA A 46 18.67 9.54 -14.04
CA ALA A 46 19.90 9.93 -13.36
C ALA A 46 20.93 10.51 -14.33
N ARG A 47 21.18 9.83 -15.48
CA ARG A 47 22.10 10.32 -16.52
C ARG A 47 21.68 11.67 -17.08
N HIS A 48 20.40 11.86 -17.38
CA HIS A 48 19.90 13.12 -17.94
C HIS A 48 20.02 14.30 -16.97
N ILE A 49 19.77 14.05 -15.68
CA ILE A 49 19.85 15.06 -14.61
C ILE A 49 21.32 15.34 -14.23
N GLY A 50 22.26 14.47 -14.62
CA GLY A 50 23.66 14.53 -14.23
C GLY A 50 23.93 13.97 -12.82
N ALA A 51 22.98 13.23 -12.24
CA ALA A 51 23.16 12.57 -10.95
C ALA A 51 24.05 11.31 -11.09
N LYS A 52 24.57 10.82 -9.96
CA LYS A 52 25.29 9.54 -9.91
C LYS A 52 24.37 8.38 -10.34
N PRO A 53 24.92 7.30 -10.94
CA PRO A 53 24.16 6.09 -11.21
C PRO A 53 23.44 5.55 -9.96
N PRO A 54 22.22 5.01 -10.09
CA PRO A 54 21.48 4.47 -8.96
C PRO A 54 22.21 3.32 -8.25
N ILE A 55 22.22 3.37 -6.93
CA ILE A 55 22.59 2.24 -6.08
C ILE A 55 21.40 1.28 -6.08
N VAL A 56 21.64 0.04 -6.49
CA VAL A 56 20.59 -0.95 -6.68
C VAL A 56 20.45 -1.85 -5.45
N GLN A 57 19.20 -2.11 -5.07
CA GLN A 57 18.79 -3.21 -4.21
C GLN A 57 18.06 -4.24 -5.07
N ASP A 58 18.66 -5.43 -5.21
CA ASP A 58 18.00 -6.55 -5.88
C ASP A 58 16.91 -7.13 -4.98
N PHE A 59 15.79 -7.53 -5.59
CA PHE A 59 14.64 -8.09 -4.87
C PHE A 59 14.02 -9.24 -5.66
N ARG A 60 14.00 -10.43 -5.04
CA ARG A 60 13.46 -11.67 -5.59
C ARG A 60 12.25 -12.15 -4.79
N ASP A 61 11.60 -13.20 -5.26
CA ASP A 61 10.43 -13.77 -4.59
C ASP A 61 10.78 -14.34 -3.21
N GLU A 62 11.97 -14.93 -3.06
CA GLU A 62 12.44 -15.46 -1.78
C GLU A 62 12.69 -14.32 -0.77
N ASP A 63 13.10 -13.14 -1.26
CA ASP A 63 13.32 -11.96 -0.44
C ASP A 63 11.99 -11.44 0.14
N ALA A 64 10.91 -11.49 -0.63
CA ALA A 64 9.58 -11.08 -0.18
C ALA A 64 9.16 -11.89 1.06
N LEU A 65 9.30 -13.21 0.99
CA LEU A 65 8.97 -14.11 2.11
C LEU A 65 9.89 -13.94 3.30
N ALA A 66 11.21 -13.96 3.07
CA ALA A 66 12.19 -13.87 4.15
C ALA A 66 12.09 -12.54 4.91
N THR A 67 11.70 -11.48 4.22
CA THR A 67 11.54 -10.14 4.79
C THR A 67 10.17 -9.94 5.45
N TYR A 68 9.16 -10.75 5.11
CA TYR A 68 7.78 -10.50 5.53
C TYR A 68 7.56 -10.42 7.04
N PRO A 69 8.12 -11.29 7.90
CA PRO A 69 8.00 -11.13 9.35
C PRO A 69 8.59 -9.81 9.86
N LYS A 70 9.76 -9.40 9.33
CA LYS A 70 10.38 -8.11 9.68
C LYS A 70 9.53 -6.93 9.19
N LEU A 71 8.91 -7.06 8.03
CA LEU A 71 8.00 -6.06 7.49
C LEU A 71 6.77 -5.87 8.39
N ILE A 72 6.13 -6.95 8.84
CA ILE A 72 4.97 -6.85 9.74
C ILE A 72 5.40 -6.21 11.07
N THR A 73 6.57 -6.57 11.60
CA THR A 73 7.14 -5.90 12.77
C THR A 73 7.36 -4.40 12.54
N ALA A 74 7.95 -4.01 11.41
CA ALA A 74 8.20 -2.62 11.08
C ALA A 74 6.89 -1.82 10.91
N ALA A 75 5.92 -2.38 10.20
CA ALA A 75 4.65 -1.74 9.91
C ALA A 75 3.69 -1.68 11.12
N GLU A 76 3.90 -2.56 12.12
CA GLU A 76 3.02 -2.77 13.29
C GLU A 76 1.54 -3.03 12.92
N ALA A 77 1.30 -3.51 11.70
CA ALA A 77 -0.03 -3.85 11.21
C ALA A 77 0.03 -4.93 10.12
N PRO A 78 -1.10 -5.59 9.81
CA PRO A 78 -1.17 -6.49 8.66
C PRO A 78 -0.83 -5.77 7.35
N VAL A 79 0.14 -6.31 6.60
CA VAL A 79 0.54 -5.79 5.29
C VAL A 79 0.19 -6.79 4.20
N ILE A 80 -0.57 -6.36 3.19
CA ILE A 80 -1.08 -7.23 2.11
C ILE A 80 -0.20 -7.13 0.85
N ASP A 81 0.55 -6.04 0.70
CA ASP A 81 1.35 -5.75 -0.49
C ASP A 81 2.83 -6.11 -0.26
N THR A 82 3.31 -7.13 -0.97
CA THR A 82 4.69 -7.62 -0.88
C THR A 82 5.73 -6.58 -1.33
N ALA A 83 5.32 -5.57 -2.10
CA ALA A 83 6.20 -4.48 -2.51
C ALA A 83 6.75 -3.69 -1.33
N CYS A 84 6.06 -3.71 -0.19
CA CYS A 84 6.51 -3.09 1.05
C CYS A 84 7.80 -3.75 1.59
N ALA A 85 8.01 -5.05 1.34
CA ALA A 85 9.24 -5.74 1.73
C ALA A 85 10.45 -5.25 0.91
N ALA A 86 10.24 -4.96 -0.38
CA ALA A 86 11.28 -4.38 -1.22
C ALA A 86 11.69 -2.98 -0.73
N LEU A 87 10.74 -2.17 -0.27
CA LEU A 87 11.01 -0.86 0.32
C LEU A 87 11.74 -0.95 1.66
N LEU A 88 11.44 -1.97 2.49
CA LEU A 88 12.18 -2.25 3.71
C LEU A 88 13.65 -2.62 3.42
N GLN A 89 13.90 -3.46 2.42
CA GLN A 89 15.27 -3.77 2.01
C GLN A 89 15.98 -2.53 1.43
N LEU A 90 15.26 -1.73 0.63
CA LEU A 90 15.80 -0.49 0.07
C LEU A 90 16.18 0.51 1.17
N SER A 91 15.39 0.67 2.23
CA SER A 91 15.77 1.51 3.37
C SER A 91 16.99 0.96 4.11
N GLY A 92 17.10 -0.36 4.27
CA GLY A 92 18.31 -0.99 4.80
C GLY A 92 19.55 -0.70 3.93
N ARG A 93 19.40 -0.72 2.61
CA ARG A 93 20.45 -0.35 1.66
C ARG A 93 20.87 1.12 1.81
N VAL A 94 19.92 2.04 1.97
CA VAL A 94 20.20 3.46 2.24
C VAL A 94 21.01 3.60 3.53
N HIS A 95 20.61 2.92 4.60
CA HIS A 95 21.32 2.97 5.88
C HIS A 95 22.76 2.45 5.79
N THR A 96 22.95 1.27 5.19
CA THR A 96 24.27 0.64 5.04
C THR A 96 25.23 1.43 4.15
N CYS A 97 24.72 2.26 3.23
CA CYS A 97 25.53 3.21 2.46
C CYS A 97 25.87 4.50 3.23
N GLY A 98 25.44 4.64 4.49
CA GLY A 98 25.75 5.74 5.40
C GLY A 98 24.79 6.92 5.34
N GLN A 99 23.62 6.78 4.71
CA GLN A 99 22.62 7.85 4.60
C GLN A 99 21.51 7.67 5.63
N LYS A 100 21.12 8.78 6.25
CA LYS A 100 20.04 8.82 7.24
C LYS A 100 18.76 9.46 6.73
N VAL A 101 18.82 10.15 5.59
CA VAL A 101 17.68 10.90 5.03
C VAL A 101 17.56 10.59 3.54
N VAL A 102 16.33 10.34 3.09
CA VAL A 102 16.00 10.10 1.69
C VAL A 102 14.79 10.93 1.27
N LEU A 103 14.83 11.46 0.05
CA LEU A 103 13.67 12.10 -0.60
C LEU A 103 12.91 11.06 -1.43
N THR A 104 11.58 11.14 -1.42
CA THR A 104 10.69 10.31 -2.24
C THR A 104 9.73 11.15 -3.08
N GLY A 105 9.21 10.55 -4.15
CA GLY A 105 8.15 11.12 -5.00
C GLY A 105 6.73 10.79 -4.52
N GLU A 106 6.58 10.04 -3.43
CA GLU A 106 5.28 9.71 -2.82
C GLU A 106 4.49 10.98 -2.46
N GLY A 107 3.16 10.93 -2.61
CA GLY A 107 2.24 12.08 -2.52
C GLY A 107 1.82 12.65 -3.87
N ALA A 108 2.63 12.46 -4.92
CA ALA A 108 2.29 12.98 -6.25
C ALA A 108 1.06 12.29 -6.85
N ASP A 109 0.98 10.95 -6.78
CA ASP A 109 -0.13 10.19 -7.34
C ASP A 109 -1.47 10.53 -6.67
N GLU A 110 -1.44 10.78 -5.36
CA GLU A 110 -2.59 11.14 -4.53
C GLU A 110 -3.16 12.48 -4.96
N TRP A 111 -2.32 13.52 -5.00
CA TRP A 111 -2.79 14.88 -5.24
C TRP A 111 -3.01 15.19 -6.72
N LEU A 112 -2.23 14.58 -7.61
CA LEU A 112 -2.24 14.87 -9.05
C LEU A 112 -2.91 13.77 -9.88
N VAL A 113 -3.68 12.88 -9.24
CA VAL A 113 -4.59 11.94 -9.92
C VAL A 113 -3.81 10.95 -10.79
N GLY A 114 -2.75 10.39 -10.22
CA GLY A 114 -1.86 9.47 -10.92
C GLY A 114 -2.42 8.07 -11.15
N TYR A 115 -3.37 7.68 -10.31
CA TYR A 115 -3.92 6.34 -10.31
C TYR A 115 -4.94 6.06 -11.42
N PRO A 116 -4.96 4.84 -12.00
CA PRO A 116 -5.79 4.52 -13.17
C PRO A 116 -7.29 4.54 -12.89
N TRP A 117 -7.72 4.34 -11.64
CA TRP A 117 -9.14 4.30 -11.28
C TRP A 117 -9.86 5.62 -11.52
N TYR A 118 -9.17 6.76 -11.45
CA TYR A 118 -9.78 8.05 -11.80
C TYR A 118 -10.09 8.17 -13.30
N LYS A 119 -9.27 7.55 -14.16
CA LYS A 119 -9.54 7.45 -15.60
C LYS A 119 -10.70 6.52 -15.87
N ALA A 120 -10.74 5.37 -15.19
CA ALA A 120 -11.84 4.41 -15.28
C ALA A 120 -13.16 5.06 -14.84
N ALA A 121 -13.19 5.75 -13.70
CA ALA A 121 -14.38 6.46 -13.24
C ALA A 121 -14.83 7.56 -14.20
N LYS A 122 -13.90 8.28 -14.84
CA LYS A 122 -14.22 9.25 -15.89
C LYS A 122 -14.86 8.59 -17.10
N LEU A 123 -14.34 7.44 -17.54
CA LEU A 123 -14.91 6.67 -18.64
C LEU A 123 -16.31 6.15 -18.29
N MET A 124 -16.47 5.59 -17.10
CA MET A 124 -17.76 5.11 -16.58
C MET A 124 -18.78 6.24 -16.44
N GLY A 125 -18.33 7.45 -16.09
CA GLY A 125 -19.19 8.63 -16.03
C GLY A 125 -19.81 9.00 -17.39
N TYR A 126 -19.19 8.63 -18.52
CA TYR A 126 -19.82 8.81 -19.84
C TYR A 126 -21.01 7.86 -20.05
N LEU A 127 -21.08 6.72 -19.35
CA LEU A 127 -22.23 5.82 -19.41
C LEU A 127 -23.46 6.41 -18.68
N ASP A 128 -23.24 7.33 -17.74
CA ASP A 128 -24.30 7.99 -16.97
C ASP A 128 -24.63 9.39 -17.51
N LEU A 129 -24.30 9.68 -18.78
CA LEU A 129 -24.68 10.94 -19.45
C LEU A 129 -26.19 11.15 -19.49
N ILE A 130 -26.97 10.07 -19.45
CA ILE A 130 -28.43 10.10 -19.30
C ILE A 130 -28.74 9.91 -17.80
N PRO A 131 -29.16 10.97 -17.09
CA PRO A 131 -29.44 10.88 -15.66
C PRO A 131 -30.52 9.82 -15.37
N GLY A 132 -30.32 9.04 -14.31
CA GLY A 132 -31.33 8.09 -13.79
C GLY A 132 -31.24 6.66 -14.31
N LEU A 133 -30.52 6.38 -15.41
CA LEU A 133 -30.37 5.00 -15.92
C LEU A 133 -29.34 4.17 -15.14
N GLY A 134 -28.32 4.81 -14.56
CA GLY A 134 -27.30 4.13 -13.75
C GLY A 134 -26.56 3.02 -14.51
N LEU A 135 -26.31 3.20 -15.81
CA LEU A 135 -25.69 2.20 -16.68
C LEU A 135 -24.29 1.82 -16.20
N SER A 136 -23.58 2.75 -15.55
CA SER A 136 -22.27 2.45 -14.94
C SER A 136 -22.36 1.37 -13.85
N ASN A 137 -23.43 1.38 -13.05
CA ASN A 137 -23.65 0.39 -11.99
C ASN A 137 -23.97 -0.98 -12.58
N VAL A 138 -24.77 -1.03 -13.64
CA VAL A 138 -25.07 -2.27 -14.37
C VAL A 138 -23.79 -2.85 -14.97
N ALA A 139 -23.04 -2.04 -15.71
CA ALA A 139 -21.78 -2.45 -16.32
C ALA A 139 -20.76 -2.97 -15.28
N ARG A 140 -20.64 -2.29 -14.13
CA ARG A 140 -19.79 -2.74 -13.03
C ARG A 140 -20.27 -4.07 -12.44
N ASN A 141 -21.56 -4.21 -12.15
CA ASN A 141 -22.09 -5.41 -11.53
C ASN A 141 -21.94 -6.62 -12.47
N VAL A 142 -22.16 -6.44 -13.76
CA VAL A 142 -21.88 -7.46 -14.79
C VAL A 142 -20.39 -7.80 -14.80
N TYR A 143 -19.51 -6.80 -14.82
CA TYR A 143 -18.06 -7.02 -14.79
C TYR A 143 -17.62 -7.82 -13.56
N LEU A 144 -18.12 -7.50 -12.37
CA LEU A 144 -17.77 -8.20 -11.13
C LEU A 144 -18.31 -9.62 -11.11
N HIS A 145 -19.56 -9.81 -11.57
CA HIS A 145 -20.18 -11.12 -11.64
C HIS A 145 -19.43 -12.05 -12.61
N VAL A 146 -19.11 -11.56 -13.81
CA VAL A 146 -18.35 -12.30 -14.83
C VAL A 146 -16.95 -12.67 -14.31
N ASN A 147 -16.32 -11.79 -13.54
CA ASN A 147 -14.99 -12.03 -12.96
C ASN A 147 -15.03 -12.72 -11.59
N LYS A 148 -16.20 -13.20 -11.12
CA LYS A 148 -16.35 -13.92 -9.84
C LYS A 148 -15.70 -13.22 -8.63
N VAL A 149 -15.68 -11.88 -8.65
CA VAL A 149 -15.18 -11.08 -7.53
C VAL A 149 -16.32 -10.88 -6.53
N PRO A 150 -16.08 -10.94 -5.21
CA PRO A 150 -17.09 -10.56 -4.23
C PRO A 150 -17.63 -9.17 -4.52
N HIS A 151 -18.88 -8.93 -4.18
CA HIS A 151 -19.51 -7.63 -4.36
C HIS A 151 -20.38 -7.36 -3.15
N PHE A 152 -20.40 -6.11 -2.70
CA PHE A 152 -21.31 -5.70 -1.65
C PHE A 152 -22.73 -5.60 -2.19
N PRO A 153 -23.75 -5.85 -1.35
CA PRO A 153 -25.10 -5.44 -1.63
C PRO A 153 -25.14 -3.94 -1.96
N ASN A 154 -25.97 -3.55 -2.93
CA ASN A 154 -26.11 -2.14 -3.34
C ASN A 154 -26.50 -1.21 -2.18
N ALA A 155 -27.19 -1.73 -1.15
CA ALA A 155 -27.54 -0.99 0.05
C ALA A 155 -26.30 -0.57 0.84
N TRP A 156 -25.40 -1.51 1.15
CA TRP A 156 -24.15 -1.23 1.85
C TRP A 156 -23.27 -0.24 1.08
N ARG A 157 -23.18 -0.39 -0.24
CA ARG A 157 -22.44 0.58 -1.08
C ARG A 157 -22.99 2.00 -0.94
N ARG A 158 -24.32 2.15 -1.00
CA ARG A 158 -24.97 3.46 -0.83
C ARG A 158 -24.74 4.05 0.55
N GLU A 159 -24.74 3.21 1.58
CA GLU A 159 -24.42 3.62 2.94
C GLU A 159 -23.00 4.18 3.03
N VAL A 160 -22.01 3.47 2.49
CA VAL A 160 -20.62 3.94 2.42
C VAL A 160 -20.50 5.24 1.63
N GLU A 161 -21.13 5.33 0.46
CA GLU A 161 -21.15 6.56 -0.34
C GLU A 161 -21.73 7.74 0.45
N ASN A 162 -22.81 7.52 1.20
CA ASN A 162 -23.41 8.55 2.04
C ASN A 162 -22.47 8.99 3.17
N SER A 163 -21.78 8.06 3.82
CA SER A 163 -20.81 8.32 4.89
C SER A 163 -19.57 9.09 4.42
N VAL A 164 -19.28 9.09 3.10
CA VAL A 164 -18.14 9.82 2.52
C VAL A 164 -18.55 11.00 1.62
N GLY A 165 -19.85 11.32 1.57
CA GLY A 165 -20.39 12.46 0.83
C GLY A 165 -20.61 12.23 -0.67
N GLY A 166 -20.53 10.99 -1.15
CA GLY A 166 -20.99 10.55 -2.46
C GLY A 166 -20.06 9.52 -3.16
N PRO A 167 -20.35 9.18 -4.43
CA PRO A 167 -19.54 8.24 -5.20
C PRO A 167 -18.08 8.67 -5.30
N ASN A 168 -17.17 7.70 -5.25
CA ASN A 168 -15.75 7.97 -5.40
C ASN A 168 -15.02 6.80 -6.10
N ALA A 169 -14.18 7.16 -7.05
CA ALA A 169 -13.45 6.23 -7.92
C ALA A 169 -12.53 5.27 -7.17
N TRP A 170 -11.99 5.71 -6.02
CA TRP A 170 -11.05 4.91 -5.26
C TRP A 170 -11.74 3.73 -4.56
N ILE A 171 -12.88 3.94 -3.88
CA ILE A 171 -13.66 2.82 -3.31
C ILE A 171 -14.13 1.87 -4.41
N ASP A 172 -14.56 2.39 -5.56
CA ASP A 172 -15.03 1.56 -6.68
C ASP A 172 -13.92 0.71 -7.31
N ALA A 173 -12.64 1.04 -7.14
CA ALA A 173 -11.52 0.27 -7.69
C ALA A 173 -10.75 -0.49 -6.61
N TYR A 174 -10.20 0.24 -5.64
CA TYR A 174 -9.38 -0.32 -4.56
C TYR A 174 -10.24 -1.01 -3.50
N GLY A 175 -11.46 -0.52 -3.26
CA GLY A 175 -12.42 -1.21 -2.39
C GLY A 175 -12.74 -2.61 -2.89
N MET A 176 -12.81 -2.83 -4.22
CA MET A 176 -13.01 -4.19 -4.79
C MET A 176 -11.87 -5.16 -4.48
N LEU A 177 -10.67 -4.67 -4.25
CA LEU A 177 -9.54 -5.50 -3.83
C LEU A 177 -9.54 -5.68 -2.31
N ALA A 178 -9.93 -4.64 -1.56
CA ALA A 178 -10.04 -4.71 -0.10
C ALA A 178 -11.13 -5.68 0.39
N ILE A 179 -12.22 -5.85 -0.36
CA ILE A 179 -13.28 -6.83 -0.04
C ILE A 179 -12.86 -8.27 -0.21
N SER A 180 -11.73 -8.52 -0.88
CA SER A 180 -11.29 -9.88 -1.11
C SER A 180 -11.11 -10.68 0.17
N LYS A 181 -10.73 -10.02 1.27
CA LYS A 181 -10.60 -10.64 2.59
C LYS A 181 -11.93 -11.08 3.20
N LEU A 182 -13.06 -10.44 2.84
CA LEU A 182 -14.36 -10.68 3.48
C LEU A 182 -14.87 -12.11 3.24
N ARG A 183 -14.49 -12.75 2.13
CA ARG A 183 -14.88 -14.14 1.84
C ARG A 183 -14.26 -15.17 2.80
N PHE A 184 -13.29 -14.74 3.60
CA PHE A 184 -12.55 -15.58 4.53
C PHE A 184 -12.96 -15.34 5.97
N TYR A 185 -13.74 -14.30 6.27
CA TYR A 185 -14.15 -14.01 7.64
C TYR A 185 -15.01 -15.14 8.21
N SER A 186 -14.82 -15.40 9.51
CA SER A 186 -15.69 -16.27 10.27
C SER A 186 -17.07 -15.63 10.45
N GLU A 187 -18.05 -16.43 10.90
CA GLU A 187 -19.41 -15.95 11.21
C GLU A 187 -19.39 -14.80 12.22
N SER A 188 -18.61 -14.90 13.30
CA SER A 188 -18.49 -13.85 14.31
C SER A 188 -17.89 -12.54 13.77
N MET A 189 -16.95 -12.62 12.82
CA MET A 189 -16.41 -11.44 12.16
C MET A 189 -17.44 -10.79 11.22
N HIS A 190 -18.27 -11.59 10.55
CA HIS A 190 -19.39 -11.09 9.76
C HIS A 190 -20.46 -10.41 10.63
N GLU A 191 -20.78 -10.98 11.79
CA GLU A 191 -21.67 -10.34 12.77
C GLU A 191 -21.12 -8.99 13.24
N THR A 192 -19.83 -8.94 13.61
CA THR A 192 -19.16 -7.70 14.04
C THR A 192 -19.22 -6.62 12.95
N LEU A 193 -18.98 -6.99 11.69
CA LEU A 193 -19.08 -6.08 10.55
C LEU A 193 -20.52 -5.61 10.29
N GLY A 194 -21.51 -6.46 10.56
CA GLY A 194 -22.93 -6.10 10.44
C GLY A 194 -23.39 -5.03 11.45
N HIS A 195 -22.68 -4.92 12.58
CA HIS A 195 -22.99 -3.97 13.65
C HIS A 195 -22.16 -2.68 13.60
N THR A 196 -21.16 -2.60 12.71
CA THR A 196 -20.20 -1.48 12.66
C THR A 196 -20.06 -0.90 11.26
N ASN A 197 -19.94 0.42 11.17
CA ASN A 197 -19.59 1.10 9.92
C ASN A 197 -18.28 1.86 10.11
N PRO A 198 -17.13 1.32 9.67
CA PRO A 198 -15.83 1.97 9.90
C PRO A 198 -15.73 3.33 9.18
N TRP A 199 -16.56 3.60 8.17
CA TRP A 199 -16.55 4.89 7.47
C TRP A 199 -17.15 6.02 8.29
N THR A 200 -18.09 5.73 9.20
CA THR A 200 -18.67 6.76 10.07
C THR A 200 -17.69 7.20 11.16
N GLU A 201 -16.78 6.32 11.58
CA GLU A 201 -15.76 6.62 12.59
C GLU A 201 -14.68 7.59 12.08
N LEU A 202 -14.48 7.68 10.76
CA LEU A 202 -13.51 8.58 10.15
C LEU A 202 -13.92 10.06 10.21
N ASN A 203 -15.15 10.37 10.65
CA ASN A 203 -15.66 11.72 10.90
C ASN A 203 -15.43 12.68 9.73
N PHE A 204 -15.74 12.24 8.52
CA PHE A 204 -15.57 13.06 7.32
C PHE A 204 -16.54 14.25 7.30
N PRO A 205 -16.14 15.42 6.74
CA PRO A 205 -17.00 16.59 6.63
C PRO A 205 -17.97 16.40 5.45
N VAL A 206 -18.91 15.46 5.60
CA VAL A 206 -19.82 14.97 4.56
C VAL A 206 -20.55 16.11 3.83
N ASP A 207 -21.08 17.08 4.58
CA ASP A 207 -21.84 18.19 3.97
C ASP A 207 -20.98 19.15 3.14
N ARG A 208 -19.70 19.26 3.48
CA ARG A 208 -18.72 20.01 2.69
C ARG A 208 -18.29 19.19 1.47
N ALA A 209 -18.06 17.89 1.67
CA ALA A 209 -17.64 16.96 0.62
C ALA A 209 -18.67 16.82 -0.51
N LYS A 210 -19.98 16.90 -0.21
CA LYS A 210 -21.06 16.92 -1.22
C LYS A 210 -20.94 18.08 -2.22
N ARG A 211 -20.31 19.19 -1.83
CA ARG A 211 -20.15 20.40 -2.67
C ARG A 211 -18.89 20.37 -3.53
N TRP A 212 -17.99 19.42 -3.29
CA TRP A 212 -16.74 19.31 -4.03
C TRP A 212 -16.96 18.64 -5.38
N ASP A 213 -16.10 18.98 -6.34
CA ASP A 213 -15.99 18.20 -7.56
C ASP A 213 -15.75 16.71 -7.21
N PRO A 214 -16.45 15.76 -7.85
CA PRO A 214 -16.33 14.33 -7.54
C PRO A 214 -14.89 13.81 -7.56
N LEU A 215 -14.04 14.36 -8.44
CA LEU A 215 -12.62 14.00 -8.50
C LEU A 215 -11.89 14.44 -7.22
N HIS A 216 -12.10 15.67 -6.77
CA HIS A 216 -11.48 16.21 -5.57
C HIS A 216 -11.96 15.49 -4.31
N ARG A 217 -13.26 15.16 -4.24
CA ARG A 217 -13.82 14.32 -3.17
C ARG A 217 -13.12 12.96 -3.12
N GLY A 218 -12.97 12.28 -4.26
CA GLY A 218 -12.29 10.98 -4.33
C GLY A 218 -10.82 11.05 -3.92
N VAL A 219 -10.09 12.06 -4.39
CA VAL A 219 -8.69 12.31 -4.00
C VAL A 219 -8.57 12.53 -2.49
N TRP A 220 -9.46 13.33 -1.90
CA TRP A 220 -9.41 13.61 -0.46
C TRP A 220 -9.68 12.36 0.39
N ILE A 221 -10.68 11.55 0.02
CA ILE A 221 -10.97 10.28 0.71
C ILE A 221 -9.77 9.34 0.59
N ALA A 222 -9.23 9.17 -0.62
CA ALA A 222 -8.06 8.34 -0.86
C ALA A 222 -6.86 8.82 -0.02
N ALA A 223 -6.63 10.13 0.11
CA ALA A 223 -5.57 10.63 0.97
C ALA A 223 -5.80 10.32 2.46
N ARG A 224 -7.04 10.44 2.95
CA ARG A 224 -7.35 10.16 4.36
C ARG A 224 -7.28 8.68 4.71
N VAL A 225 -7.55 7.79 3.76
CA VAL A 225 -7.62 6.34 4.00
C VAL A 225 -6.41 5.61 3.46
N LEU A 226 -6.12 5.74 2.16
CA LEU A 226 -5.02 5.03 1.50
C LEU A 226 -3.65 5.64 1.84
N LEU A 227 -3.49 6.96 1.72
CA LEU A 227 -2.18 7.58 1.95
C LEU A 227 -1.76 7.43 3.41
N ALA A 228 -2.60 7.88 4.35
CA ALA A 228 -2.28 7.80 5.77
C ALA A 228 -2.28 6.35 6.29
N GLY A 229 -3.31 5.56 5.98
CA GLY A 229 -3.52 4.24 6.56
C GLY A 229 -2.82 3.08 5.84
N HIS A 230 -2.17 3.31 4.70
CA HIS A 230 -1.46 2.25 3.98
C HIS A 230 -0.12 2.71 3.42
N LEU A 231 -0.07 3.76 2.60
CA LEU A 231 1.17 4.14 1.92
C LEU A 231 2.22 4.67 2.89
N LEU A 232 1.88 5.66 3.73
CA LEU A 232 2.83 6.21 4.71
C LEU A 232 3.18 5.19 5.80
N GLN A 233 2.24 4.31 6.14
CA GLN A 233 2.45 3.29 7.16
C GLN A 233 3.36 2.14 6.67
N ALA A 234 2.96 1.45 5.60
CA ALA A 234 3.59 0.20 5.17
C ALA A 234 4.60 0.37 4.04
N LYS A 235 4.55 1.48 3.28
CA LYS A 235 5.54 1.79 2.22
C LYS A 235 6.47 2.94 2.59
N GLY A 236 6.15 3.67 3.65
CA GLY A 236 6.79 4.92 3.98
C GLY A 236 7.54 4.88 5.31
N ASP A 237 7.06 5.68 6.24
CA ASP A 237 7.79 6.15 7.40
C ASP A 237 8.18 5.02 8.34
N ARG A 238 7.24 4.16 8.75
CA ARG A 238 7.53 3.10 9.72
C ARG A 238 8.54 2.09 9.21
N VAL A 239 8.39 1.70 7.94
CA VAL A 239 9.28 0.75 7.27
C VAL A 239 10.69 1.33 7.11
N ALA A 240 10.80 2.59 6.72
CA ALA A 240 12.11 3.24 6.61
C ALA A 240 12.75 3.51 7.99
N MET A 241 11.96 3.91 8.98
CA MET A 241 12.40 4.14 10.36
C MET A 241 12.90 2.86 11.03
N HIS A 242 12.33 1.70 10.71
CA HIS A 242 12.86 0.42 11.14
C HIS A 242 14.32 0.22 10.69
N SER A 243 14.73 0.86 9.59
CA SER A 243 16.12 0.89 9.12
C SER A 243 16.90 2.14 9.54
N SER A 244 16.39 2.94 10.48
CA SER A 244 16.96 4.23 10.88
C SER A 244 17.16 5.22 9.71
N VAL A 245 16.18 5.28 8.80
CA VAL A 245 16.18 6.18 7.63
C VAL A 245 14.93 7.07 7.64
N GLU A 246 15.14 8.38 7.67
CA GLU A 246 14.12 9.41 7.53
C GLU A 246 13.71 9.62 6.08
N VAL A 247 12.43 9.37 5.77
CA VAL A 247 11.85 9.66 4.46
C VAL A 247 11.21 11.03 4.49
N ARG A 248 11.57 11.89 3.54
CA ARG A 248 10.91 13.18 3.33
C ARG A 248 10.08 13.15 2.06
N TYR A 249 8.91 13.77 2.13
CA TYR A 249 7.86 13.71 1.12
C TYR A 249 7.54 15.10 0.56
N PRO A 250 8.33 15.65 -0.39
CA PRO A 250 8.12 17.02 -0.86
C PRO A 250 6.75 17.27 -1.51
N PHE A 251 6.07 16.24 -2.04
CA PHE A 251 4.70 16.39 -2.55
C PHE A 251 3.64 16.46 -1.46
N LEU A 252 3.98 16.12 -0.21
CA LEU A 252 3.12 16.26 0.97
C LEU A 252 3.41 17.55 1.76
N ASP A 253 4.31 18.39 1.25
CA ASP A 253 4.55 19.72 1.80
C ASP A 253 3.26 20.55 1.80
N GLU A 254 3.04 21.32 2.87
CA GLU A 254 1.80 22.06 3.08
C GLU A 254 1.56 23.09 1.98
N ASP A 255 2.60 23.82 1.53
CA ASP A 255 2.46 24.82 0.48
C ASP A 255 2.13 24.18 -0.88
N VAL A 256 2.72 23.02 -1.15
CA VAL A 256 2.41 22.23 -2.35
C VAL A 256 0.96 21.77 -2.31
N PHE A 257 0.52 21.20 -1.18
CA PHE A 257 -0.86 20.77 -1.00
C PHE A 257 -1.84 21.95 -1.16
N ASP A 258 -1.55 23.09 -0.53
CA ASP A 258 -2.39 24.28 -0.54
C ASP A 258 -2.58 24.86 -1.94
N PHE A 259 -1.51 24.88 -2.73
CA PHE A 259 -1.56 25.24 -4.14
C PHE A 259 -2.41 24.24 -4.93
N LEU A 260 -2.13 22.93 -4.80
CA LEU A 260 -2.83 21.90 -5.56
C LEU A 260 -4.33 21.89 -5.22
N ALA A 261 -4.71 22.03 -3.95
CA ALA A 261 -6.08 22.06 -3.46
C ALA A 261 -6.95 23.13 -4.14
N LYS A 262 -6.34 24.25 -4.56
CA LYS A 262 -7.02 25.38 -5.23
C LYS A 262 -7.09 25.21 -6.76
N LEU A 263 -6.37 24.24 -7.33
CA LEU A 263 -6.35 24.02 -8.78
C LEU A 263 -7.67 23.44 -9.29
N HIS A 264 -8.11 23.95 -10.44
CA HIS A 264 -9.21 23.34 -11.17
C HIS A 264 -8.88 21.88 -11.57
N PRO A 265 -9.81 20.90 -11.41
CA PRO A 265 -9.59 19.46 -11.68
C PRO A 265 -8.87 19.14 -13.01
N ARG A 266 -9.21 19.89 -14.08
CA ARG A 266 -8.57 19.83 -15.41
C ARG A 266 -7.03 19.86 -15.42
N TRP A 267 -6.39 20.50 -14.44
CA TRP A 267 -4.94 20.61 -14.35
C TRP A 267 -4.30 19.36 -13.74
N ARG A 268 -5.06 18.55 -13.03
CA ARG A 268 -4.65 17.25 -12.50
C ARG A 268 -4.93 16.14 -13.52
N LEU A 269 -6.14 16.13 -14.09
CA LEU A 269 -6.59 15.16 -15.11
C LEU A 269 -7.15 15.89 -16.34
N ARG A 270 -6.35 15.97 -17.43
CA ARG A 270 -6.77 16.57 -18.71
C ARG A 270 -7.06 15.49 -19.74
N GLY A 271 -8.32 15.36 -20.17
CA GLY A 271 -8.73 14.19 -20.97
C GLY A 271 -8.49 12.92 -20.16
N PHE A 272 -7.63 12.03 -20.66
CA PHE A 272 -7.15 10.82 -19.95
C PHE A 272 -5.68 10.92 -19.49
N ARG A 273 -5.08 12.10 -19.60
CA ARG A 273 -3.71 12.38 -19.13
C ARG A 273 -3.75 12.74 -17.64
N ASP A 274 -3.31 11.81 -16.81
CA ASP A 274 -3.04 12.01 -15.39
C ASP A 274 -1.86 12.97 -15.16
N LYS A 275 -1.74 13.49 -13.94
CA LYS A 275 -0.62 14.34 -13.51
C LYS A 275 -0.33 15.48 -14.48
N HIS A 276 -1.35 16.03 -15.13
CA HIS A 276 -1.18 16.85 -16.33
C HIS A 276 -0.24 18.04 -16.08
N LEU A 277 -0.44 18.78 -14.99
CA LEU A 277 0.44 19.88 -14.57
C LEU A 277 1.88 19.42 -14.29
N LEU A 278 2.06 18.36 -13.51
CA LEU A 278 3.39 17.84 -13.17
C LEU A 278 4.14 17.36 -14.42
N ARG A 279 3.45 16.71 -15.35
CA ARG A 279 4.07 16.26 -16.61
C ARG A 279 4.51 17.43 -17.48
N LEU A 280 3.74 18.52 -17.56
CA LEU A 280 4.15 19.74 -18.25
C LEU A 280 5.39 20.37 -17.61
N LEU A 281 5.44 20.39 -16.28
CA LEU A 281 6.60 20.90 -15.55
C LEU A 281 7.83 20.00 -15.76
N ALA A 282 7.65 18.68 -15.67
CA ALA A 282 8.70 17.68 -15.81
C ALA A 282 9.36 17.70 -17.19
N GLU A 283 8.62 18.02 -18.28
CA GLU A 283 9.17 18.17 -19.63
C GLU A 283 10.32 19.19 -19.72
N ARG A 284 10.50 20.06 -18.71
CA ARG A 284 11.61 21.00 -18.62
C ARG A 284 12.90 20.40 -18.05
N TRP A 285 12.82 19.38 -17.21
CA TRP A 285 13.93 18.93 -16.35
C TRP A 285 14.20 17.42 -16.37
N VAL A 286 13.30 16.62 -16.95
CA VAL A 286 13.49 15.17 -17.09
C VAL A 286 13.29 14.74 -18.56
N PRO A 287 13.81 13.58 -18.98
CA PRO A 287 13.63 13.09 -20.34
C PRO A 287 12.16 13.06 -20.77
N LYS A 288 11.86 13.47 -22.01
CA LYS A 288 10.47 13.45 -22.54
C LYS A 288 9.83 12.05 -22.44
N SER A 289 10.62 11.00 -22.63
CA SER A 289 10.18 9.61 -22.48
C SER A 289 9.71 9.31 -21.05
N VAL A 290 10.36 9.87 -20.03
CA VAL A 290 10.01 9.75 -18.61
C VAL A 290 8.83 10.65 -18.26
N ALA A 291 8.87 11.93 -18.67
CA ALA A 291 7.80 12.89 -18.40
C ALA A 291 6.43 12.46 -18.97
N ARG A 292 6.45 11.72 -20.08
CA ARG A 292 5.24 11.22 -20.76
C ARG A 292 4.94 9.76 -20.49
N ARG A 293 5.79 9.04 -19.74
CA ARG A 293 5.60 7.62 -19.40
C ARG A 293 4.31 7.43 -18.61
N HIS A 294 3.52 6.42 -18.97
CA HIS A 294 2.36 6.05 -18.16
C HIS A 294 2.78 5.62 -16.74
N LYS A 295 1.93 5.92 -15.75
CA LYS A 295 2.16 5.46 -14.38
C LYS A 295 2.12 3.94 -14.35
N VAL A 296 3.17 3.35 -13.79
CA VAL A 296 3.22 1.95 -13.36
C VAL A 296 3.10 1.96 -11.85
N ILE A 297 2.24 1.12 -11.30
CA ILE A 297 2.12 0.96 -9.85
C ILE A 297 3.27 0.05 -9.43
N PHE A 298 4.11 0.51 -8.51
CA PHE A 298 5.17 -0.33 -7.95
C PHE A 298 4.54 -1.54 -7.26
N ARG A 299 4.86 -2.72 -7.78
CA ARG A 299 4.40 -4.02 -7.32
C ARG A 299 5.61 -4.92 -7.19
N ALA A 300 5.55 -5.81 -6.21
CA ALA A 300 6.37 -7.00 -6.20
C ALA A 300 5.47 -8.19 -6.58
N PRO A 301 6.07 -9.32 -6.95
CA PRO A 301 5.32 -10.54 -7.21
C PRO A 301 4.50 -10.90 -5.97
N LEU A 302 3.21 -11.16 -6.15
CA LEU A 302 2.29 -11.55 -5.08
C LEU A 302 2.32 -13.07 -4.85
N ASP A 303 2.80 -13.83 -5.85
CA ASP A 303 2.80 -15.30 -5.87
C ASP A 303 3.80 -15.90 -4.87
N SER A 304 4.67 -15.10 -4.23
CA SER A 304 5.73 -15.58 -3.34
C SER A 304 5.19 -16.44 -2.18
N PHE A 305 3.94 -16.27 -1.76
CA PHE A 305 3.33 -17.06 -0.68
C PHE A 305 2.68 -18.37 -1.13
N HIS A 306 2.72 -18.65 -2.42
CA HIS A 306 2.13 -19.84 -3.04
C HIS A 306 3.18 -20.67 -3.79
N MET A 307 4.45 -20.51 -3.43
CA MET A 307 5.58 -21.27 -3.98
C MET A 307 5.52 -22.75 -3.59
N GLU A 308 6.21 -23.57 -4.39
CA GLU A 308 6.43 -24.99 -4.10
C GLU A 308 7.95 -25.25 -3.95
N PRO A 309 8.42 -25.74 -2.79
CA PRO A 309 7.65 -26.11 -1.60
C PRO A 309 7.07 -24.89 -0.86
N GLU A 310 5.90 -25.07 -0.25
CA GLU A 310 5.24 -24.02 0.53
C GLU A 310 6.10 -23.61 1.74
N PRO A 311 6.28 -22.30 2.00
CA PRO A 311 7.02 -21.84 3.17
C PRO A 311 6.37 -22.31 4.47
N LEU A 312 7.15 -22.94 5.35
CA LEU A 312 6.64 -23.60 6.56
C LEU A 312 5.78 -22.67 7.43
N PHE A 313 6.24 -21.44 7.67
CA PHE A 313 5.48 -20.50 8.50
C PHE A 313 4.15 -20.11 7.86
N VAL A 314 4.06 -20.03 6.53
CA VAL A 314 2.80 -19.74 5.82
C VAL A 314 1.83 -20.91 5.97
N ALA A 315 2.33 -22.13 5.83
CA ALA A 315 1.55 -23.34 6.06
C ALA A 315 0.99 -23.40 7.50
N GLN A 316 1.80 -23.05 8.49
CA GLN A 316 1.42 -23.01 9.91
C GLN A 316 0.38 -21.91 10.20
N LEU A 317 0.60 -20.68 9.73
CA LEU A 317 -0.33 -19.56 9.92
C LEU A 317 -1.70 -19.83 9.30
N LEU A 318 -1.74 -20.51 8.15
CA LEU A 318 -2.95 -20.84 7.41
C LEU A 318 -3.50 -22.24 7.72
N SER A 319 -2.99 -22.91 8.76
CA SER A 319 -3.49 -24.20 9.23
C SER A 319 -4.85 -24.06 9.90
N GLU A 320 -5.64 -25.13 9.91
CA GLU A 320 -6.94 -25.13 10.60
C GLU A 320 -6.78 -24.83 12.10
N GLU A 321 -5.73 -25.34 12.73
CA GLU A 321 -5.42 -25.09 14.15
C GLU A 321 -5.20 -23.60 14.42
N SER A 322 -4.31 -22.94 13.67
CA SER A 322 -4.00 -21.50 13.83
C SER A 322 -5.20 -20.61 13.52
N LEU A 323 -5.97 -20.94 12.48
CA LEU A 323 -7.17 -20.20 12.11
C LEU A 323 -8.26 -20.30 13.19
N ARG A 324 -8.49 -21.51 13.74
CA ARG A 324 -9.44 -21.72 14.85
C ARG A 324 -9.00 -21.02 16.13
N LYS A 325 -7.69 -21.05 16.44
CA LYS A 325 -7.13 -20.43 17.63
C LYS A 325 -7.38 -18.91 17.70
N THR A 326 -7.30 -18.23 16.56
CA THR A 326 -7.56 -16.78 16.47
C THR A 326 -9.03 -16.44 16.23
N GLY A 327 -9.77 -17.30 15.53
CA GLY A 327 -11.22 -17.14 15.30
C GLY A 327 -11.61 -16.06 14.29
N TYR A 328 -10.67 -15.38 13.65
CA TYR A 328 -10.95 -14.30 12.69
C TYR A 328 -11.47 -14.80 11.34
N PHE A 329 -11.12 -16.03 10.97
CA PHE A 329 -11.34 -16.54 9.61
C PHE A 329 -11.96 -17.94 9.63
N ASP A 330 -12.81 -18.21 8.64
CA ASP A 330 -13.37 -19.53 8.37
C ASP A 330 -12.28 -20.44 7.78
N SER A 331 -11.90 -21.47 8.54
CA SER A 331 -10.84 -22.41 8.14
C SER A 331 -11.20 -23.22 6.90
N ALA A 332 -12.46 -23.60 6.72
CA ALA A 332 -12.92 -24.35 5.55
C ALA A 332 -12.91 -23.47 4.29
N ALA A 333 -13.31 -22.19 4.42
CA ALA A 333 -13.23 -21.22 3.33
C ALA A 333 -11.78 -20.97 2.91
N VAL A 334 -10.86 -20.77 3.86
CA VAL A 334 -9.42 -20.61 3.58
C VAL A 334 -8.87 -21.84 2.86
N ALA A 335 -9.12 -23.06 3.36
CA ALA A 335 -8.65 -24.29 2.75
C ALA A 335 -9.15 -24.48 1.30
N ARG A 336 -10.45 -24.26 1.08
CA ARG A 336 -11.07 -24.34 -0.25
C ARG A 336 -10.40 -23.37 -1.23
N TRP A 337 -10.30 -22.09 -0.86
CA TRP A 337 -9.74 -21.07 -1.74
C TRP A 337 -8.24 -21.23 -1.99
N ARG A 338 -7.47 -21.80 -1.05
CA ARG A 338 -6.07 -22.19 -1.29
C ARG A 338 -5.97 -23.28 -2.36
N THR A 339 -6.88 -24.26 -2.34
CA THR A 339 -6.93 -25.30 -3.39
C THR A 339 -7.37 -24.74 -4.73
N ASP A 340 -8.40 -23.89 -4.74
CA ASP A 340 -8.92 -23.31 -5.98
C ASP A 340 -7.93 -22.34 -6.62
N PHE A 341 -7.22 -21.54 -5.80
CA PHE A 341 -6.20 -20.61 -6.27
C PHE A 341 -5.18 -21.29 -7.19
N ARG A 342 -4.69 -22.47 -6.82
CA ARG A 342 -3.69 -23.25 -7.61
C ARG A 342 -4.21 -23.67 -8.99
N LYS A 343 -5.52 -23.69 -9.21
CA LYS A 343 -6.17 -24.06 -10.48
C LYS A 343 -6.53 -22.84 -11.33
N MET A 344 -6.37 -21.62 -10.82
CA MET A 344 -6.75 -20.40 -11.52
C MET A 344 -5.66 -19.95 -12.51
N HIS A 345 -6.10 -19.36 -13.63
CA HIS A 345 -5.20 -18.81 -14.64
C HIS A 345 -4.38 -17.63 -14.08
N ALA A 346 -3.07 -17.67 -14.31
CA ALA A 346 -2.13 -16.61 -13.93
C ALA A 346 -2.54 -15.25 -14.54
N GLY A 347 -2.42 -14.16 -13.78
CA GLY A 347 -2.80 -12.82 -14.24
C GLY A 347 -4.32 -12.56 -14.38
N SER A 348 -5.19 -13.54 -14.11
CA SER A 348 -6.64 -13.31 -14.13
C SER A 348 -7.11 -12.50 -12.92
N LEU A 349 -8.12 -11.65 -13.09
CA LEU A 349 -8.70 -10.87 -11.99
C LEU A 349 -9.24 -11.73 -10.84
N PRO A 350 -9.95 -12.87 -11.07
CA PRO A 350 -10.34 -13.76 -9.98
C PRO A 350 -9.14 -14.25 -9.17
N ARG A 351 -8.03 -14.62 -9.84
CA ARG A 351 -6.79 -15.08 -9.17
C ARG A 351 -6.23 -13.99 -8.28
N LEU A 352 -6.02 -12.79 -8.82
CA LEU A 352 -5.52 -11.63 -8.07
C LEU A 352 -6.43 -11.32 -6.86
N SER A 353 -7.75 -11.43 -7.06
CA SER A 353 -8.72 -11.21 -6.00
C SER A 353 -8.58 -12.25 -4.89
N VAL A 354 -8.37 -13.54 -5.18
CA VAL A 354 -8.12 -14.58 -4.18
C VAL A 354 -6.80 -14.38 -3.47
N GLU A 355 -5.74 -14.09 -4.22
CA GLU A 355 -4.40 -13.84 -3.70
C GLU A 355 -4.39 -12.74 -2.63
N MET A 356 -4.95 -11.56 -2.95
CA MET A 356 -5.00 -10.45 -2.00
C MET A 356 -5.78 -10.78 -0.73
N GLY A 357 -6.81 -11.62 -0.85
CA GLY A 357 -7.57 -12.08 0.30
C GLY A 357 -6.77 -13.07 1.16
N LEU A 358 -6.09 -14.04 0.55
CA LEU A 358 -5.20 -14.96 1.27
C LEU A 358 -4.02 -14.23 1.93
N MET A 359 -3.47 -13.19 1.29
CA MET A 359 -2.45 -12.32 1.86
C MET A 359 -2.98 -11.52 3.05
N ALA A 360 -4.24 -11.07 3.01
CA ALA A 360 -4.87 -10.46 4.16
C ALA A 360 -5.01 -11.44 5.33
N VAL A 361 -5.35 -12.71 5.07
CA VAL A 361 -5.41 -13.76 6.10
C VAL A 361 -4.01 -13.99 6.69
N ALA A 362 -3.01 -14.29 5.86
CA ALA A 362 -1.64 -14.57 6.29
C ALA A 362 -1.03 -13.40 7.06
N GLY A 363 -1.16 -12.17 6.54
CA GLY A 363 -0.64 -10.95 7.20
C GLY A 363 -1.32 -10.66 8.53
N THR A 364 -2.63 -10.93 8.66
CA THR A 364 -3.35 -10.76 9.92
C THR A 364 -2.94 -11.81 10.94
N GLN A 365 -2.81 -13.08 10.52
CA GLN A 365 -2.33 -14.16 11.38
C GLN A 365 -0.90 -13.90 11.85
N LEU A 366 -0.02 -13.44 10.96
CA LEU A 366 1.36 -13.13 11.31
C LEU A 366 1.44 -11.94 12.28
N TRP A 367 0.64 -10.89 12.05
CA TRP A 367 0.55 -9.78 12.99
C TRP A 367 0.06 -10.23 14.37
N HIS A 368 -1.00 -11.06 14.43
CA HIS A 368 -1.45 -11.65 15.70
C HIS A 368 -0.36 -12.49 16.35
N HIS A 369 0.34 -13.31 15.56
CA HIS A 369 1.43 -14.14 16.05
C HIS A 369 2.53 -13.27 16.73
N LEU A 370 2.92 -12.19 16.08
CA LEU A 370 3.99 -11.32 16.55
C LEU A 370 3.59 -10.50 17.79
N PHE A 371 2.35 -10.00 17.85
CA PHE A 371 1.95 -8.97 18.82
C PHE A 371 0.89 -9.40 19.84
N MET A 372 0.17 -10.51 19.62
CA MET A 372 -1.02 -10.89 20.40
C MET A 372 -0.88 -12.24 21.12
N GLY A 373 0.35 -12.69 21.39
CA GLY A 373 0.62 -13.87 22.22
C GLY A 373 1.07 -15.14 21.47
N GLY A 374 1.21 -15.06 20.14
CA GLY A 374 1.93 -16.06 19.35
C GLY A 374 1.39 -17.49 19.35
N GLY A 375 2.30 -18.44 19.06
CA GLY A 375 1.99 -19.87 18.94
C GLY A 375 1.08 -20.21 17.76
N LEU A 376 1.32 -19.59 16.61
CA LEU A 376 0.62 -19.86 15.33
C LEU A 376 1.58 -20.39 14.26
N ALA A 377 2.88 -20.12 14.42
CA ALA A 377 3.96 -20.57 13.54
C ALA A 377 5.25 -20.64 14.36
N ASP A 378 6.24 -21.36 13.83
CA ASP A 378 7.59 -21.46 14.41
C ASP A 378 8.42 -20.21 14.06
N LEU A 379 7.92 -19.06 14.49
CA LEU A 379 8.57 -17.77 14.33
C LEU A 379 8.77 -17.13 15.71
N PRO A 380 9.79 -16.26 15.86
CA PRO A 380 9.93 -15.48 17.07
C PRO A 380 8.74 -14.52 17.19
N GLN A 381 8.27 -14.33 18.43
CA GLN A 381 7.33 -13.28 18.76
C GLN A 381 8.08 -11.95 18.91
N TRP A 382 7.38 -10.84 18.74
CA TRP A 382 7.96 -9.55 19.07
C TRP A 382 8.11 -9.43 20.58
N SER A 383 9.28 -9.00 21.03
CA SER A 383 9.53 -8.63 22.41
C SER A 383 10.03 -7.20 22.46
N ALA A 384 9.54 -6.42 23.42
CA ALA A 384 10.04 -5.08 23.66
C ALA A 384 11.53 -5.15 24.01
N VAL A 385 12.34 -4.30 23.39
CA VAL A 385 13.72 -4.10 23.84
C VAL A 385 13.65 -3.49 25.24
N PRO A 386 14.24 -4.13 26.27
CA PRO A 386 14.21 -3.59 27.63
C PRO A 386 14.76 -2.17 27.64
N THR A 387 13.98 -1.21 28.12
CA THR A 387 14.46 0.16 28.32
C THR A 387 15.53 0.12 29.43
N PRO A 388 16.60 0.92 29.37
CA PRO A 388 17.64 0.93 30.41
C PRO A 388 17.09 1.06 31.84
N ALA A 389 16.00 1.82 32.04
CA ALA A 389 15.31 1.97 33.31
C ALA A 389 14.67 0.67 33.85
N ALA A 390 14.24 -0.24 32.97
CA ALA A 390 13.66 -1.53 33.37
C ALA A 390 14.72 -2.54 33.82
N VAL A 391 15.97 -2.39 33.35
CA VAL A 391 17.11 -3.23 33.77
C VAL A 391 17.58 -2.86 35.18
N GLU A 392 17.58 -1.58 35.52
CA GLU A 392 17.94 -1.10 36.86
C GLU A 392 16.91 -1.49 37.92
N ALA A 393 15.61 -1.47 37.59
CA ALA A 393 14.54 -1.90 38.50
C ALA A 393 14.57 -3.42 38.81
N GLY A 394 15.09 -4.25 37.91
CA GLY A 394 15.22 -5.69 38.10
C GLY A 394 16.45 -6.12 38.91
N ALA A 395 17.49 -5.28 38.97
CA ALA A 395 18.75 -5.60 39.66
C ALA A 395 18.74 -5.24 41.16
N GLY A 396 17.73 -4.52 41.66
CA GLY A 396 17.65 -4.03 43.05
C GLY A 396 16.98 -4.98 44.06
N SER A 397 16.53 -6.17 43.66
CA SER A 397 15.83 -7.11 44.55
C SER A 397 16.73 -8.27 45.02
N THR A 398 17.85 -7.96 45.66
CA THR A 398 18.53 -8.89 46.56
C THR A 398 18.20 -8.49 47.99
N ALA A 399 17.23 -9.21 48.58
CA ALA A 399 16.82 -9.04 49.96
C ALA A 399 18.01 -9.27 50.92
N ILE A 400 18.35 -8.25 51.70
CA ILE A 400 19.24 -8.38 52.85
C ILE A 400 18.43 -9.09 53.96
N PRO A 401 18.89 -10.21 54.54
CA PRO A 401 18.18 -10.87 55.62
C PRO A 401 18.35 -10.07 56.91
N VAL A 402 17.24 -9.55 57.45
CA VAL A 402 17.20 -8.98 58.80
C VAL A 402 17.12 -10.14 59.79
N THR A 403 18.20 -10.39 60.51
CA THR A 403 18.25 -11.27 61.68
C THR A 403 17.45 -10.64 62.83
N LYS A 404 16.52 -11.41 63.40
CA LYS A 404 15.85 -11.09 64.67
C LYS A 404 16.64 -11.72 65.83
N SER A 405 16.80 -10.96 66.91
CA SER A 405 17.20 -11.41 68.25
C SER A 405 16.23 -12.44 68.82
#